data_AF-A0A938I698-F1
#
_entry.id   AF-A0A938I698-F1
#
_cell.length_a   1.000
_cell.length_b   1.000
_cell.length_c   1.000
_cell.angle_alpha   90.00
_cell.angle_beta   90.00
_cell.angle_gamma   90.00
#
_symmetry.space_group_name_H-M   'P 1'
#
loop_
_entity.id
_entity.type
_entity.pdbx_description
1 polymer ?
#
loop_
_entity_poly.entity_id
_entity_poly.type
_entity_poly.pdbx_seq_one_letter_code
_entity_poly.pdbx_strand_id
1 'polypeptide(L)'
;MVKVAINGFGRIGRLVFRAMVEQGLVGKEVQVVAVGDIVPADNLAYLVKYDSTQGRFAGAVSSKKSSPDKAEDDILVVNGQDIAVVSAKSPAELPWKQLGVDIVIESTGLFTEAEKAKGHITAGAKKVIISAPAKGEDITIVMGVNCDKYDPAKHNIISNASCTTNCLAPVVHVLLKEFGIDEGLMTTVHAYTATQKTVDGPSKKDWKGGRTAAQNIIPSATGAAKAVALVCPEVKGKLTGMAFRVPTPTVSVVDLTVKTVKETSYAEIAAAMKKASETYLKGILEYTEDEVVSTDFIHCPASSIFDKGSGIELNNKFFKLVSWYDNEWGYSNRVGDLLKLIIKKGL
;
A
#
# COMPACT_ATOMS: atom_id res chain seq x y z
N MET A 1 16.97 16.50 7.63
CA MET A 1 15.68 16.07 7.08
C MET A 1 15.96 15.36 5.77
N VAL A 2 15.41 14.16 5.57
CA VAL A 2 15.62 13.39 4.32
C VAL A 2 14.75 13.97 3.22
N LYS A 3 15.32 14.17 2.02
CA LYS A 3 14.58 14.74 0.89
C LYS A 3 13.87 13.63 0.11
N VAL A 4 12.56 13.73 0.02
CA VAL A 4 11.71 12.72 -0.62
C VAL A 4 11.05 13.31 -1.86
N ALA A 5 10.98 12.53 -2.93
CA ALA A 5 10.10 12.79 -4.06
C ALA A 5 9.05 11.69 -4.20
N ILE A 6 7.86 12.04 -4.69
CA ILE A 6 6.78 11.07 -4.98
C ILE A 6 6.56 11.07 -6.49
N ASN A 7 6.97 10.02 -7.19
CA ASN A 7 6.75 9.89 -8.63
C ASN A 7 5.39 9.21 -8.89
N GLY A 8 4.48 9.90 -9.58
CA GLY A 8 3.09 9.47 -9.75
C GLY A 8 2.20 10.00 -8.62
N PHE A 9 1.76 11.25 -8.72
CA PHE A 9 0.90 11.94 -7.75
C PHE A 9 -0.60 11.69 -8.02
N GLY A 10 -0.89 10.45 -8.43
CA GLY A 10 -2.23 9.90 -8.57
C GLY A 10 -2.84 9.51 -7.21
N ARG A 11 -3.71 8.49 -7.21
CA ARG A 11 -4.43 8.06 -6.00
C ARG A 11 -3.49 7.67 -4.85
N ILE A 12 -2.56 6.74 -5.09
CA ILE A 12 -1.63 6.29 -4.04
C ILE A 12 -0.62 7.38 -3.68
N GLY A 13 -0.02 8.08 -4.65
CA GLY A 13 0.95 9.14 -4.36
C GLY A 13 0.38 10.25 -3.45
N ARG A 14 -0.87 10.69 -3.71
CA ARG A 14 -1.54 11.68 -2.84
C ARG A 14 -1.85 11.14 -1.46
N LEU A 15 -2.31 9.89 -1.35
CA LEU A 15 -2.64 9.30 -0.05
C LEU A 15 -1.40 8.97 0.77
N VAL A 16 -0.29 8.57 0.15
CA VAL A 16 1.02 8.46 0.82
C VAL A 16 1.46 9.82 1.34
N PHE A 17 1.33 10.88 0.54
CA PHE A 17 1.61 12.24 1.00
C PHE A 17 0.74 12.64 2.20
N ARG A 18 -0.58 12.48 2.11
CA ARG A 18 -1.50 12.78 3.22
C ARG A 18 -1.17 11.95 4.47
N ALA A 19 -0.94 10.65 4.33
CA ALA A 19 -0.56 9.77 5.43
C ALA A 19 0.74 10.23 6.10
N MET A 20 1.77 10.62 5.33
CA MET A 20 3.01 11.15 5.91
C MET A 20 2.78 12.48 6.66
N VAL A 21 1.88 13.34 6.19
CA VAL A 21 1.51 14.59 6.91
C VAL A 21 0.81 14.25 8.22
N GLU A 22 -0.18 13.37 8.21
CA GLU A 22 -0.96 12.98 9.40
C GLU A 22 -0.13 12.20 10.42
N GLN A 23 0.83 11.40 9.96
CA GLN A 23 1.86 10.77 10.80
C GLN A 23 2.86 11.79 11.38
N GLY A 24 2.79 13.06 10.98
CA GLY A 24 3.68 14.12 11.43
C GLY A 24 5.11 14.02 10.90
N LEU A 25 5.33 13.29 9.81
CA LEU A 25 6.66 13.12 9.22
C LEU A 25 7.12 14.35 8.43
N VAL A 26 6.20 14.90 7.63
CA VAL A 26 6.50 16.02 6.73
C VAL A 26 6.81 17.26 7.56
N GLY A 27 7.96 17.88 7.31
CA GLY A 27 8.45 19.04 8.05
C GLY A 27 9.19 18.71 9.35
N LYS A 28 9.32 17.43 9.73
CA LYS A 28 10.13 16.98 10.88
C LYS A 28 11.26 16.05 10.44
N GLU A 29 10.90 14.90 9.91
CA GLU A 29 11.86 13.85 9.48
C GLU A 29 12.12 13.92 7.97
N VAL A 30 11.08 14.25 7.20
CA VAL A 30 11.11 14.31 5.73
C VAL A 30 10.69 15.66 5.18
N GLN A 31 11.38 16.06 4.12
CA GLN A 31 11.01 17.18 3.28
C GLN A 31 10.57 16.61 1.93
N VAL A 32 9.30 16.75 1.58
CA VAL A 32 8.82 16.39 0.24
C VAL A 32 9.22 17.53 -0.70
N VAL A 33 10.23 17.32 -1.53
CA VAL A 33 10.80 18.37 -2.39
C VAL A 33 10.18 18.39 -3.78
N ALA A 34 9.62 17.26 -4.23
CA ALA A 34 8.95 17.18 -5.52
C ALA A 34 7.87 16.09 -5.58
N VAL A 35 6.89 16.31 -6.45
CA VAL A 35 5.88 15.34 -6.86
C VAL A 35 5.86 15.24 -8.39
N GLY A 36 5.65 14.03 -8.90
CA GLY A 36 5.62 13.75 -10.33
C GLY A 36 4.21 13.48 -10.84
N ASP A 37 3.67 14.30 -11.75
CA ASP A 37 2.41 14.01 -12.46
C ASP A 37 2.34 14.78 -13.79
N ILE A 38 1.35 14.45 -14.64
CA ILE A 38 1.18 15.04 -15.97
C ILE A 38 0.30 16.31 -15.98
N VAL A 39 -0.32 16.64 -14.85
CA VAL A 39 -1.20 17.81 -14.70
C VAL A 39 -0.50 18.94 -13.92
N PRO A 40 -0.94 20.20 -14.08
CA PRO A 40 -0.34 21.33 -13.37
C PRO A 40 -0.61 21.33 -11.85
N ALA A 41 0.12 22.16 -11.11
CA ALA A 41 0.11 22.15 -9.64
C ALA A 41 -1.22 22.59 -9.03
N ASP A 42 -2.02 23.42 -9.70
CA ASP A 42 -3.34 23.86 -9.24
C ASP A 42 -4.35 22.70 -9.23
N ASN A 43 -4.29 21.83 -10.24
CA ASN A 43 -5.08 20.61 -10.32
C ASN A 43 -4.69 19.64 -9.19
N LEU A 44 -3.38 19.45 -8.96
CA LEU A 44 -2.90 18.62 -7.86
C LEU A 44 -3.31 19.20 -6.50
N ALA A 45 -3.25 20.52 -6.33
CA ALA A 45 -3.71 21.20 -5.13
C ALA A 45 -5.20 20.93 -4.86
N TYR A 46 -6.05 21.00 -5.89
CA TYR A 46 -7.46 20.64 -5.80
C TYR A 46 -7.66 19.18 -5.35
N LEU A 47 -6.96 18.23 -6.00
CA LEU A 47 -7.06 16.80 -5.70
C LEU A 47 -6.47 16.42 -4.32
N VAL A 48 -5.48 17.18 -3.83
CA VAL A 48 -4.99 17.04 -2.45
C VAL A 48 -5.96 17.66 -1.47
N LYS A 49 -6.74 18.69 -1.81
CA LYS A 49 -7.69 19.33 -0.90
C LYS A 49 -8.98 18.53 -0.71
N TYR A 50 -9.52 17.94 -1.78
CA TYR A 50 -10.80 17.26 -1.76
C TYR A 50 -10.66 15.80 -2.20
N ASP A 51 -11.09 14.86 -1.35
CA ASP A 51 -11.14 13.44 -1.66
C ASP A 51 -12.55 12.89 -1.41
N SER A 52 -13.13 12.21 -2.41
CA SER A 52 -14.49 11.67 -2.32
C SER A 52 -14.64 10.55 -1.29
N THR A 53 -13.54 9.95 -0.86
CA THR A 53 -13.52 8.82 0.08
C THR A 53 -12.93 9.24 1.41
N GLN A 54 -11.73 9.83 1.39
CA GLN A 54 -10.94 10.14 2.59
C GLN A 54 -11.27 11.53 3.14
N GLY A 55 -12.24 12.23 2.55
CA GLY A 55 -12.67 13.56 2.99
C GLY A 55 -11.67 14.69 2.67
N ARG A 56 -11.86 15.81 3.35
CA ARG A 56 -11.04 17.02 3.17
C ARG A 56 -9.69 16.86 3.84
N PHE A 57 -8.64 17.34 3.18
CA PHE A 57 -7.32 17.39 3.80
C PHE A 57 -7.29 18.40 4.95
N ALA A 58 -6.74 17.98 6.09
CA ALA A 58 -6.59 18.79 7.30
C ALA A 58 -5.33 19.68 7.22
N GLY A 59 -5.34 20.65 6.30
CA GLY A 59 -4.22 21.59 6.14
C GLY A 59 -4.47 22.64 5.05
N ALA A 60 -3.53 23.57 4.93
CA ALA A 60 -3.55 24.58 3.88
C ALA A 60 -2.92 24.02 2.60
N VAL A 61 -3.63 24.12 1.48
CA VAL A 61 -3.16 23.66 0.17
C VAL A 61 -3.46 24.75 -0.86
N SER A 62 -2.44 25.15 -1.60
CA SER A 62 -2.51 26.08 -2.73
C SER A 62 -1.45 25.72 -3.76
N SER A 63 -1.37 26.50 -4.84
CA SER A 63 -0.35 26.37 -5.87
C SER A 63 0.16 27.77 -6.26
N LYS A 64 1.32 27.81 -6.91
CA LYS A 64 1.88 29.03 -7.50
C LYS A 64 2.83 28.68 -8.64
N LYS A 65 3.19 29.69 -9.42
CA LYS A 65 4.26 29.62 -10.41
C LYS A 65 5.63 29.78 -9.75
N SER A 66 6.62 29.03 -10.20
CA SER A 66 8.02 29.22 -9.81
C SER A 66 8.59 30.54 -10.32
N SER A 67 8.05 31.06 -11.43
CA SER A 67 8.47 32.30 -12.06
C SER A 67 7.34 32.94 -12.89
N PRO A 68 7.35 34.27 -13.10
CA PRO A 68 6.26 34.98 -13.79
C PRO A 68 6.03 34.58 -15.25
N ASP A 69 7.05 34.01 -15.90
CA ASP A 69 7.06 33.58 -17.30
C ASP A 69 6.44 32.19 -17.53
N LYS A 70 6.15 31.44 -16.46
CA LYS A 70 5.48 30.13 -16.57
C LYS A 70 4.02 30.30 -16.99
N ALA A 71 3.54 29.45 -17.89
CA ALA A 71 2.15 29.45 -18.33
C ALA A 71 1.22 28.97 -17.19
N GLU A 72 1.59 27.89 -16.52
CA GLU A 72 0.80 27.20 -15.50
C GLU A 72 1.56 27.13 -14.16
N ASP A 73 0.84 26.85 -13.08
CA ASP A 73 1.44 26.63 -11.77
C ASP A 73 2.26 25.33 -11.76
N ASP A 74 3.50 25.41 -11.28
CA ASP A 74 4.43 24.28 -11.19
C ASP A 74 5.00 24.08 -9.78
N ILE A 75 4.49 24.82 -8.79
CA ILE A 75 4.78 24.65 -7.38
C ILE A 75 3.48 24.36 -6.62
N LEU A 76 3.42 23.20 -5.99
CA LEU A 76 2.39 22.87 -5.00
C LEU A 76 2.84 23.42 -3.64
N VAL A 77 1.94 24.10 -2.93
CA VAL A 77 2.21 24.67 -1.61
C VAL A 77 1.33 23.99 -0.56
N VAL A 78 1.93 23.23 0.36
CA VAL A 78 1.20 22.54 1.43
C VAL A 78 1.74 22.97 2.79
N ASN A 79 0.85 23.50 3.64
CA ASN A 79 1.21 24.03 4.96
C ASN A 79 2.40 25.00 4.91
N GLY A 80 2.47 25.83 3.86
CA GLY A 80 3.55 26.79 3.63
C GLY A 80 4.83 26.22 3.02
N GLN A 81 4.91 24.90 2.75
CA GLN A 81 6.05 24.28 2.10
C GLN A 81 5.87 24.22 0.59
N ASP A 82 6.86 24.70 -0.14
CA ASP A 82 6.92 24.60 -1.61
C ASP A 82 7.42 23.22 -2.05
N ILE A 83 6.68 22.61 -2.98
CA ILE A 83 6.94 21.29 -3.55
C ILE A 83 6.91 21.42 -5.07
N ALA A 84 8.02 21.09 -5.73
CA ALA A 84 8.10 21.17 -7.19
C ALA A 84 7.21 20.11 -7.86
N VAL A 85 6.43 20.51 -8.86
CA VAL A 85 5.71 19.58 -9.73
C VAL A 85 6.56 19.32 -10.97
N VAL A 86 6.93 18.06 -11.18
CA VAL A 86 7.83 17.66 -12.27
C VAL A 86 7.19 16.58 -13.13
N SER A 87 7.64 16.45 -14.37
CA SER A 87 7.27 15.32 -15.21
C SER A 87 8.38 15.01 -16.19
N ALA A 88 8.51 13.73 -16.55
CA ALA A 88 9.45 13.25 -17.55
C ALA A 88 8.92 11.96 -18.19
N LYS A 89 9.45 11.59 -19.37
CA LYS A 89 9.04 10.36 -20.05
C LYS A 89 9.61 9.12 -19.38
N SER A 90 10.79 9.24 -18.79
CA SER A 90 11.47 8.14 -18.11
C SER A 90 11.99 8.54 -16.72
N PRO A 91 12.11 7.58 -15.78
CA PRO A 91 12.66 7.83 -14.44
C PRO A 91 14.06 8.46 -14.41
N ALA A 92 14.88 8.20 -15.43
CA ALA A 92 16.27 8.67 -15.52
C ALA A 92 16.40 10.14 -15.95
N GLU A 93 15.35 10.70 -16.54
CA GLU A 93 15.29 12.11 -16.97
C GLU A 93 14.81 13.05 -15.86
N LEU A 94 14.36 12.51 -14.72
CA LEU A 94 13.83 13.31 -13.62
C LEU A 94 14.96 14.09 -12.91
N PRO A 95 14.69 15.32 -12.43
CA PRO A 95 15.73 16.22 -11.89
C PRO A 95 16.13 15.89 -10.44
N TRP A 96 16.23 14.61 -10.08
CA TRP A 96 16.47 14.16 -8.69
C TRP A 96 17.78 14.68 -8.12
N LYS A 97 18.87 14.61 -8.87
CA LYS A 97 20.17 15.17 -8.46
C LYS A 97 20.10 16.68 -8.24
N GLN A 98 19.41 17.41 -9.12
CA GLN A 98 19.27 18.87 -9.02
C GLN A 98 18.47 19.26 -7.77
N LEU A 99 17.41 18.51 -7.46
CA LEU A 99 16.56 18.75 -6.30
C LEU A 99 17.15 18.18 -4.99
N GLY A 100 18.20 17.37 -5.11
CA GLY A 100 18.86 16.69 -4.00
C GLY A 100 17.99 15.61 -3.36
N VAL A 101 17.19 14.90 -4.16
CA VAL A 101 16.30 13.83 -3.68
C VAL A 101 17.13 12.65 -3.16
N ASP A 102 16.84 12.20 -1.94
CA ASP A 102 17.45 11.02 -1.34
C ASP A 102 16.62 9.76 -1.62
N ILE A 103 15.30 9.84 -1.45
CA ILE A 103 14.39 8.70 -1.60
C ILE A 103 13.27 9.06 -2.57
N VAL A 104 12.99 8.18 -3.51
CA VAL A 104 11.81 8.26 -4.39
C VAL A 104 10.77 7.25 -3.97
N ILE A 105 9.53 7.69 -3.80
CA ILE A 105 8.35 6.82 -3.72
C ILE A 105 7.78 6.68 -5.13
N GLU A 106 7.91 5.50 -5.72
CA GLU A 106 7.44 5.18 -7.06
C GLU A 106 6.01 4.65 -7.01
N SER A 107 5.06 5.50 -7.43
CA SER A 107 3.62 5.30 -7.34
C SER A 107 2.88 5.48 -8.68
N THR A 108 3.60 5.50 -9.80
CA THR A 108 2.97 5.56 -11.14
C THR A 108 2.30 4.24 -11.52
N GLY A 109 2.78 3.12 -10.97
CA GLY A 109 2.40 1.76 -11.37
C GLY A 109 3.01 1.30 -12.71
N LEU A 110 3.80 2.15 -13.37
CA LEU A 110 4.45 1.85 -14.66
C LEU A 110 5.84 1.24 -14.48
N PHE A 111 6.54 1.60 -13.40
CA PHE A 111 7.94 1.22 -13.14
C PHE A 111 8.06 0.19 -12.00
N THR A 112 7.27 -0.89 -12.08
CA THR A 112 7.26 -1.98 -11.09
C THR A 112 8.35 -3.04 -11.31
N GLU A 113 9.11 -2.95 -12.39
CA GLU A 113 10.30 -3.76 -12.62
C GLU A 113 11.52 -3.00 -12.10
N ALA A 114 12.38 -3.65 -11.30
CA ALA A 114 13.52 -2.99 -10.67
C ALA A 114 14.47 -2.34 -11.68
N GLU A 115 14.71 -2.98 -12.82
CA GLU A 115 15.51 -2.43 -13.92
C GLU A 115 14.98 -1.08 -14.43
N LYS A 116 13.65 -0.90 -14.46
CA LYS A 116 13.04 0.39 -14.85
C LYS A 116 13.10 1.40 -13.71
N ALA A 117 12.80 0.97 -12.48
CA ALA A 117 12.86 1.81 -11.28
C ALA A 117 14.27 2.33 -11.00
N LYS A 118 15.32 1.59 -11.40
CA LYS A 118 16.73 2.00 -11.32
C LYS A 118 17.04 3.31 -12.02
N GLY A 119 16.22 3.73 -12.99
CA GLY A 119 16.34 5.05 -13.59
C GLY A 119 16.28 6.19 -12.57
N HIS A 120 15.53 6.05 -11.47
CA HIS A 120 15.55 7.04 -10.39
C HIS A 120 16.89 7.14 -9.67
N ILE A 121 17.60 6.02 -9.52
CA ILE A 121 18.95 6.01 -8.97
C ILE A 121 19.92 6.70 -9.92
N THR A 122 19.82 6.40 -11.22
CA THR A 122 20.59 7.09 -12.28
C THR A 122 20.34 8.60 -12.27
N ALA A 123 19.10 9.02 -12.03
CA ALA A 123 18.71 10.43 -11.91
C ALA A 123 19.26 11.13 -10.65
N GLY A 124 19.77 10.37 -9.67
CA GLY A 124 20.47 10.89 -8.49
C GLY A 124 19.83 10.54 -7.14
N ALA A 125 18.72 9.79 -7.11
CA ALA A 125 18.18 9.28 -5.85
C ALA A 125 19.07 8.16 -5.28
N LYS A 126 19.02 7.96 -3.96
CA LYS A 126 19.76 6.89 -3.27
C LYS A 126 18.92 5.63 -3.08
N LYS A 127 17.63 5.79 -2.81
CA LYS A 127 16.68 4.69 -2.60
C LYS A 127 15.40 4.89 -3.40
N VAL A 128 14.73 3.79 -3.72
CA VAL A 128 13.41 3.75 -4.34
C VAL A 128 12.49 2.82 -3.55
N ILE A 129 11.31 3.32 -3.19
CA ILE A 129 10.21 2.53 -2.63
C ILE A 129 9.14 2.37 -3.72
N ILE A 130 8.97 1.16 -4.24
CA ILE A 130 7.90 0.83 -5.18
C ILE A 130 6.63 0.56 -4.39
N SER A 131 5.58 1.37 -4.62
CA SER A 131 4.29 1.25 -3.95
C SER A 131 3.35 0.25 -4.64
N ALA A 132 3.89 -0.89 -5.05
CA ALA A 132 3.20 -2.02 -5.66
C ALA A 132 4.09 -3.28 -5.61
N PRO A 133 3.55 -4.50 -5.85
CA PRO A 133 4.36 -5.68 -6.09
C PRO A 133 5.34 -5.44 -7.24
N ALA A 134 6.61 -5.72 -7.00
CA ALA A 134 7.67 -5.51 -7.97
C ALA A 134 8.16 -6.82 -8.59
N LYS A 135 9.06 -6.69 -9.56
CA LYS A 135 9.81 -7.81 -10.13
C LYS A 135 11.30 -7.48 -10.13
N GLY A 136 12.10 -8.37 -9.56
CA GLY A 136 13.55 -8.25 -9.53
C GLY A 136 14.06 -7.16 -8.58
N GLU A 137 13.21 -6.68 -7.69
CA GLU A 137 13.58 -5.76 -6.61
C GLU A 137 14.54 -6.44 -5.63
N ASP A 138 15.28 -5.62 -4.87
CA ASP A 138 16.27 -6.15 -3.92
C ASP A 138 15.58 -6.89 -2.77
N ILE A 139 14.43 -6.36 -2.32
CA ILE A 139 13.60 -6.97 -1.29
C ILE A 139 12.15 -6.48 -1.36
N THR A 140 11.21 -7.39 -1.10
CA THR A 140 9.84 -7.04 -0.73
C THR A 140 9.72 -7.00 0.80
N ILE A 141 9.22 -5.89 1.34
CA ILE A 141 8.99 -5.70 2.78
C ILE A 141 7.50 -5.55 3.08
N VAL A 142 7.06 -6.25 4.12
CA VAL A 142 5.80 -5.99 4.83
C VAL A 142 6.14 -5.63 6.27
N MET A 143 5.72 -4.43 6.67
CA MET A 143 5.97 -3.89 8.01
C MET A 143 5.36 -4.79 9.09
N GLY A 144 6.11 -5.04 10.17
CA GLY A 144 5.71 -5.96 11.25
C GLY A 144 5.93 -7.44 10.96
N VAL A 145 6.25 -7.83 9.72
CA VAL A 145 6.42 -9.24 9.32
C VAL A 145 7.88 -9.58 9.04
N ASN A 146 8.53 -8.86 8.10
CA ASN A 146 9.92 -9.12 7.70
C ASN A 146 10.76 -7.85 7.58
N CYS A 147 10.29 -6.72 8.14
CA CYS A 147 10.95 -5.42 8.01
C CYS A 147 12.32 -5.37 8.71
N ASP A 148 12.58 -6.28 9.65
CA ASP A 148 13.90 -6.51 10.25
C ASP A 148 14.96 -6.91 9.20
N LYS A 149 14.55 -7.56 8.09
CA LYS A 149 15.43 -8.00 7.00
C LYS A 149 15.93 -6.86 6.10
N TYR A 150 15.47 -5.62 6.28
CA TYR A 150 16.04 -4.48 5.55
C TYR A 150 17.53 -4.30 5.89
N ASP A 151 18.39 -4.35 4.87
CA ASP A 151 19.83 -4.11 4.90
C ASP A 151 20.13 -2.86 4.02
N PRO A 152 20.52 -1.72 4.60
CA PRO A 152 20.75 -0.49 3.85
C PRO A 152 21.92 -0.59 2.86
N ALA A 153 22.88 -1.51 3.08
CA ALA A 153 24.01 -1.69 2.17
C ALA A 153 23.64 -2.47 0.90
N LYS A 154 22.56 -3.26 0.96
CA LYS A 154 22.16 -4.15 -0.15
C LYS A 154 20.87 -3.73 -0.83
N HIS A 155 19.96 -3.10 -0.10
CA HIS A 155 18.61 -2.85 -0.58
C HIS A 155 18.44 -1.37 -0.94
N ASN A 156 18.42 -1.10 -2.23
CA ASN A 156 18.22 0.22 -2.82
C ASN A 156 16.86 0.37 -3.47
N ILE A 157 16.34 -0.69 -4.07
CA ILE A 157 15.01 -0.75 -4.70
C ILE A 157 14.16 -1.73 -3.89
N ILE A 158 13.22 -1.19 -3.12
CA ILE A 158 12.39 -1.93 -2.17
C ILE A 158 10.94 -1.90 -2.64
N SER A 159 10.25 -3.05 -2.63
CA SER A 159 8.80 -3.10 -2.79
C SER A 159 8.10 -3.10 -1.44
N ASN A 160 7.05 -2.29 -1.30
CA ASN A 160 6.14 -2.36 -0.15
C ASN A 160 5.00 -3.40 -0.37
N ALA A 161 5.19 -4.35 -1.29
CA ALA A 161 4.18 -5.32 -1.72
C ALA A 161 2.87 -4.67 -2.21
N SER A 162 1.73 -5.38 -2.11
CA SER A 162 0.39 -4.85 -2.36
C SER A 162 -0.40 -4.61 -1.07
N CYS A 163 -1.50 -3.86 -1.15
CA CYS A 163 -2.48 -3.70 -0.08
C CYS A 163 -2.99 -5.05 0.46
N THR A 164 -3.42 -5.96 -0.41
CA THR A 164 -3.89 -7.30 0.01
C THR A 164 -2.77 -8.14 0.64
N THR A 165 -1.52 -8.02 0.18
CA THR A 165 -0.39 -8.73 0.82
C THR A 165 -0.13 -8.17 2.22
N ASN A 166 -0.20 -6.85 2.39
CA ASN A 166 -0.07 -6.20 3.69
C ASN A 166 -1.21 -6.57 4.65
N CYS A 167 -2.41 -6.88 4.15
CA CYS A 167 -3.51 -7.40 4.97
C CYS A 167 -3.31 -8.89 5.34
N LEU A 168 -2.97 -9.74 4.36
CA LEU A 168 -2.86 -11.18 4.56
C LEU A 168 -1.63 -11.61 5.36
N ALA A 169 -0.47 -10.96 5.15
CA ALA A 169 0.79 -11.39 5.73
C ALA A 169 0.82 -11.30 7.28
N PRO A 170 0.29 -10.26 7.95
CA PRO A 170 0.16 -10.23 9.41
C PRO A 170 -0.64 -11.42 9.97
N VAL A 171 -1.80 -11.75 9.37
CA VAL A 171 -2.62 -12.91 9.77
C VAL A 171 -1.83 -14.21 9.61
N VAL A 172 -1.18 -14.39 8.46
CA VAL A 172 -0.33 -15.56 8.19
C VAL A 172 0.83 -15.65 9.18
N HIS A 173 1.44 -14.52 9.53
CA HIS A 173 2.56 -14.46 10.47
C HIS A 173 2.16 -14.94 11.87
N VAL A 174 0.97 -14.55 12.36
CA VAL A 174 0.41 -15.07 13.63
C VAL A 174 0.15 -16.57 13.54
N LEU A 175 -0.51 -17.03 12.47
CA LEU A 175 -0.81 -18.46 12.30
C LEU A 175 0.46 -19.32 12.26
N LEU A 176 1.49 -18.90 11.53
CA LEU A 176 2.75 -19.62 11.44
C LEU A 176 3.44 -19.74 12.79
N LYS A 177 3.43 -18.65 13.57
CA LYS A 177 4.07 -18.60 14.89
C LYS A 177 3.41 -19.55 15.90
N GLU A 178 2.08 -19.62 15.89
CA GLU A 178 1.33 -20.34 16.94
C GLU A 178 0.93 -21.76 16.50
N PHE A 179 0.37 -21.91 15.29
CA PHE A 179 -0.34 -23.14 14.86
C PHE A 179 0.29 -23.85 13.65
N GLY A 180 1.06 -23.13 12.85
CA GLY A 180 1.54 -23.59 11.54
C GLY A 180 0.45 -23.63 10.48
N ILE A 181 0.85 -23.55 9.21
CA ILE A 181 -0.04 -23.63 8.04
C ILE A 181 0.35 -24.85 7.20
N ASP A 182 -0.61 -25.73 6.94
CA ASP A 182 -0.50 -26.85 6.02
C ASP A 182 -0.77 -26.37 4.60
N GLU A 183 -1.98 -25.87 4.36
CA GLU A 183 -2.44 -25.31 3.08
C GLU A 183 -3.53 -24.27 3.30
N GLY A 184 -3.71 -23.37 2.33
CA GLY A 184 -4.77 -22.36 2.41
C GLY A 184 -5.11 -21.71 1.08
N LEU A 185 -6.36 -21.29 0.99
CA LEU A 185 -6.91 -20.54 -0.13
C LEU A 185 -7.48 -19.23 0.39
N MET A 186 -7.12 -18.13 -0.27
CA MET A 186 -7.68 -16.83 0.06
C MET A 186 -8.51 -16.26 -1.07
N THR A 187 -9.59 -15.59 -0.69
CA THR A 187 -10.34 -14.70 -1.56
C THR A 187 -10.23 -13.30 -0.98
N THR A 188 -10.06 -12.30 -1.83
CA THR A 188 -10.33 -10.92 -1.41
C THR A 188 -11.58 -10.39 -2.10
N VAL A 189 -12.56 -9.97 -1.31
CA VAL A 189 -13.67 -9.16 -1.79
C VAL A 189 -13.18 -7.72 -1.74
N HIS A 190 -12.91 -7.16 -2.93
CA HIS A 190 -12.07 -5.99 -3.07
C HIS A 190 -12.83 -4.87 -3.77
N ALA A 191 -12.70 -3.65 -3.25
CA ALA A 191 -13.19 -2.45 -3.93
C ALA A 191 -12.67 -2.34 -5.38
N TYR A 192 -13.43 -1.72 -6.27
CA TYR A 192 -12.90 -1.40 -7.60
C TYR A 192 -11.78 -0.35 -7.49
N THR A 193 -10.88 -0.29 -8.47
CA THR A 193 -9.72 0.62 -8.45
C THR A 193 -9.64 1.42 -9.75
N ALA A 194 -8.68 2.36 -9.84
CA ALA A 194 -8.50 3.22 -11.01
C ALA A 194 -8.21 2.44 -12.33
N THR A 195 -7.86 1.15 -12.25
CA THR A 195 -7.63 0.32 -13.44
C THR A 195 -8.92 -0.19 -14.09
N GLN A 196 -10.03 -0.28 -13.34
CA GLN A 196 -11.33 -0.72 -13.84
C GLN A 196 -12.05 0.41 -14.59
N LYS A 197 -13.10 0.07 -15.34
CA LYS A 197 -13.80 1.00 -16.24
C LYS A 197 -15.15 1.42 -15.67
N THR A 198 -15.50 2.68 -15.93
CA THR A 198 -16.81 3.25 -15.57
C THR A 198 -17.95 2.64 -16.38
N VAL A 199 -17.67 2.23 -17.61
CA VAL A 199 -18.56 1.48 -18.53
C VAL A 199 -17.76 0.40 -19.24
N ASP A 200 -18.44 -0.58 -19.83
CA ASP A 200 -17.82 -1.63 -20.63
C ASP A 200 -16.82 -1.05 -21.66
N GLY A 201 -15.57 -1.51 -21.59
CA GLY A 201 -14.48 -0.95 -22.38
C GLY A 201 -13.30 -1.90 -22.56
N PRO A 202 -12.33 -1.54 -23.42
CA PRO A 202 -11.23 -2.43 -23.78
C PRO A 202 -10.27 -2.66 -22.62
N SER A 203 -9.92 -3.92 -22.38
CA SER A 203 -8.88 -4.35 -21.44
C SER A 203 -8.05 -5.46 -22.06
N LYS A 204 -6.79 -5.14 -22.41
CA LYS A 204 -5.92 -6.04 -23.20
C LYS A 204 -5.53 -7.32 -22.47
N LYS A 205 -5.42 -7.28 -21.14
CA LYS A 205 -4.89 -8.38 -20.31
C LYS A 205 -5.91 -8.97 -19.34
N ASP A 206 -7.02 -8.29 -19.09
CA ASP A 206 -8.06 -8.72 -18.15
C ASP A 206 -9.44 -8.35 -18.70
N TRP A 207 -10.02 -9.22 -19.52
CA TRP A 207 -11.31 -8.96 -20.17
C TRP A 207 -12.44 -8.71 -19.17
N LYS A 208 -12.43 -9.45 -18.05
CA LYS A 208 -13.42 -9.28 -16.97
C LYS A 208 -13.30 -7.90 -16.34
N GLY A 209 -12.08 -7.42 -16.09
CA GLY A 209 -11.81 -6.07 -15.58
C GLY A 209 -12.17 -4.92 -16.52
N GLY A 210 -12.47 -5.19 -17.80
CA GLY A 210 -12.98 -4.20 -18.75
C GLY A 210 -14.48 -3.91 -18.62
N ARG A 211 -15.23 -4.73 -17.85
CA ARG A 211 -16.66 -4.54 -17.63
C ARG A 211 -16.94 -3.42 -16.62
N THR A 212 -18.12 -2.80 -16.70
CA THR A 212 -18.58 -1.74 -15.79
C THR A 212 -18.36 -2.12 -14.31
N ALA A 213 -17.44 -1.41 -13.64
CA ALA A 213 -16.99 -1.76 -12.29
C ALA A 213 -18.10 -1.64 -11.23
N ALA A 214 -18.87 -0.54 -11.30
CA ALA A 214 -19.87 -0.19 -10.29
C ALA A 214 -21.20 -0.99 -10.41
N GLN A 215 -21.27 -1.98 -11.30
CA GLN A 215 -22.48 -2.79 -11.52
C GLN A 215 -22.21 -4.30 -11.48
N ASN A 216 -20.96 -4.73 -11.39
CA ASN A 216 -20.60 -6.13 -11.49
C ASN A 216 -19.81 -6.62 -10.27
N ILE A 217 -19.98 -7.90 -9.96
CA ILE A 217 -19.02 -8.68 -9.19
C ILE A 217 -18.06 -9.32 -10.19
N ILE A 218 -16.79 -8.89 -10.21
CA ILE A 218 -15.82 -9.24 -11.25
C ILE A 218 -14.74 -10.17 -10.66
N PRO A 219 -14.75 -11.47 -11.00
CA PRO A 219 -13.68 -12.37 -10.60
C PRO A 219 -12.36 -11.98 -11.26
N SER A 220 -11.26 -11.99 -10.51
CA SER A 220 -9.92 -11.64 -10.98
C SER A 220 -8.86 -12.51 -10.30
N ALA A 221 -7.73 -12.70 -10.97
CA ALA A 221 -6.57 -13.36 -10.37
C ALA A 221 -5.84 -12.38 -9.43
N THR A 222 -5.21 -12.90 -8.39
CA THR A 222 -4.35 -12.10 -7.50
C THR A 222 -3.00 -12.78 -7.27
N GLY A 223 -1.96 -11.96 -7.20
CA GLY A 223 -0.62 -12.41 -6.80
C GLY A 223 -0.39 -12.35 -5.28
N ALA A 224 -1.33 -11.82 -4.49
CA ALA A 224 -1.10 -11.48 -3.09
C ALA A 224 -0.69 -12.68 -2.23
N ALA A 225 -1.45 -13.78 -2.30
CA ALA A 225 -1.12 -15.00 -1.55
C ALA A 225 0.24 -15.59 -1.92
N LYS A 226 0.63 -15.51 -3.21
CA LYS A 226 1.96 -15.93 -3.68
C LYS A 226 3.05 -14.98 -3.17
N ALA A 227 2.77 -13.68 -3.11
CA ALA A 227 3.68 -12.66 -2.61
C ALA A 227 3.93 -12.78 -1.09
N VAL A 228 2.99 -13.36 -0.32
CA VAL A 228 3.23 -13.68 1.10
C VAL A 228 4.44 -14.61 1.25
N ALA A 229 4.70 -15.52 0.30
CA ALA A 229 5.88 -16.39 0.36
C ALA A 229 7.22 -15.63 0.22
N LEU A 230 7.21 -14.38 -0.27
CA LEU A 230 8.42 -13.53 -0.30
C LEU A 230 8.77 -13.00 1.09
N VAL A 231 7.77 -12.82 1.96
CA VAL A 231 7.96 -12.27 3.32
C VAL A 231 7.92 -13.35 4.41
N CYS A 232 7.16 -14.43 4.18
CA CYS A 232 7.05 -15.65 4.99
C CYS A 232 7.39 -16.88 4.12
N PRO A 233 8.68 -17.22 3.92
CA PRO A 233 9.09 -18.32 3.04
C PRO A 233 8.47 -19.69 3.38
N GLU A 234 8.06 -19.91 4.62
CA GLU A 234 7.45 -21.13 5.15
C GLU A 234 6.10 -21.49 4.49
N VAL A 235 5.46 -20.51 3.84
CA VAL A 235 4.21 -20.71 3.08
C VAL A 235 4.40 -20.81 1.57
N LYS A 236 5.64 -20.92 1.08
CA LYS A 236 5.92 -21.11 -0.34
C LYS A 236 5.24 -22.39 -0.85
N GLY A 237 4.34 -22.22 -1.83
CA GLY A 237 3.57 -23.32 -2.41
C GLY A 237 2.34 -23.75 -1.61
N LYS A 238 2.10 -23.18 -0.42
CA LYS A 238 0.97 -23.53 0.47
C LYS A 238 -0.23 -22.61 0.34
N LEU A 239 -0.01 -21.38 -0.14
CA LEU A 239 -1.05 -20.37 -0.28
C LEU A 239 -1.23 -19.93 -1.74
N THR A 240 -2.48 -19.85 -2.17
CA THR A 240 -2.88 -19.15 -3.39
C THR A 240 -4.24 -18.50 -3.18
N GLY A 241 -4.72 -17.72 -4.16
CA GLY A 241 -6.00 -17.06 -4.01
C GLY A 241 -6.53 -16.39 -5.26
N MET A 242 -7.69 -15.76 -5.09
CA MET A 242 -8.37 -14.98 -6.11
C MET A 242 -8.96 -13.70 -5.52
N ALA A 243 -9.53 -12.86 -6.38
CA ALA A 243 -10.26 -11.67 -5.97
C ALA A 243 -11.64 -11.64 -6.62
N PHE A 244 -12.59 -11.02 -5.94
CA PHE A 244 -13.81 -10.50 -6.53
C PHE A 244 -13.80 -8.98 -6.39
N ARG A 245 -13.79 -8.25 -7.51
CA ARG A 245 -13.99 -6.80 -7.47
C ARG A 245 -15.48 -6.52 -7.35
N VAL A 246 -15.87 -5.71 -6.37
CA VAL A 246 -17.27 -5.39 -6.09
C VAL A 246 -17.54 -3.89 -6.18
N PRO A 247 -18.82 -3.46 -6.32
CA PRO A 247 -19.22 -2.05 -6.43
C PRO A 247 -19.04 -1.19 -5.16
N THR A 248 -17.89 -1.27 -4.50
CA THR A 248 -17.49 -0.36 -3.40
C THR A 248 -16.26 0.45 -3.82
N PRO A 249 -16.18 1.75 -3.45
CA PRO A 249 -15.10 2.64 -3.92
C PRO A 249 -13.78 2.47 -3.13
N THR A 250 -13.86 1.96 -1.91
CA THR A 250 -12.71 1.64 -1.05
C THR A 250 -13.11 0.59 -0.01
N VAL A 251 -12.15 0.20 0.82
CA VAL A 251 -12.19 -0.88 1.78
C VAL A 251 -12.42 -2.23 1.13
N SER A 252 -11.63 -3.18 1.57
CA SER A 252 -11.62 -4.54 1.08
C SER A 252 -11.50 -5.49 2.26
N VAL A 253 -11.77 -6.76 2.01
CA VAL A 253 -11.69 -7.81 3.02
C VAL A 253 -10.98 -9.03 2.46
N VAL A 254 -10.16 -9.66 3.28
CA VAL A 254 -9.55 -10.97 3.06
C VAL A 254 -10.42 -12.02 3.73
N ASP A 255 -10.79 -13.04 2.97
CA ASP A 255 -11.31 -14.31 3.44
C ASP A 255 -10.21 -15.35 3.23
N LEU A 256 -9.62 -15.85 4.32
CA LEU A 256 -8.63 -16.91 4.30
C LEU A 256 -9.25 -18.20 4.82
N THR A 257 -9.39 -19.19 3.94
CA THR A 257 -9.70 -20.57 4.34
C THR A 257 -8.39 -21.33 4.50
N VAL A 258 -8.12 -21.86 5.68
CA VAL A 258 -6.81 -22.39 6.05
C VAL A 258 -6.91 -23.70 6.84
N LYS A 259 -6.00 -24.61 6.52
CA LYS A 259 -5.74 -25.81 7.29
C LYS A 259 -4.49 -25.63 8.16
N THR A 260 -4.64 -25.76 9.48
CA THR A 260 -3.50 -25.63 10.42
C THR A 260 -2.76 -26.97 10.56
N VAL A 261 -1.48 -26.90 10.94
CA VAL A 261 -0.68 -28.11 11.21
C VAL A 261 -1.09 -28.70 12.56
N LYS A 262 -1.10 -27.85 13.60
CA LYS A 262 -1.55 -28.21 14.95
C LYS A 262 -3.07 -28.14 15.04
N GLU A 263 -3.65 -29.08 15.79
CA GLU A 263 -5.05 -28.96 16.21
C GLU A 263 -5.21 -27.75 17.12
N THR A 264 -6.30 -27.02 16.95
CA THR A 264 -6.64 -25.79 17.66
C THR A 264 -8.16 -25.55 17.56
N SER A 265 -8.63 -24.43 18.09
CA SER A 265 -9.99 -23.92 17.95
C SER A 265 -9.99 -22.49 17.40
N TYR A 266 -11.11 -22.05 16.85
CA TYR A 266 -11.25 -20.67 16.40
C TYR A 266 -11.11 -19.67 17.55
N ALA A 267 -11.54 -20.04 18.76
CA ALA A 267 -11.35 -19.23 19.96
C ALA A 267 -9.85 -19.02 20.27
N GLU A 268 -9.02 -20.06 20.15
CA GLU A 268 -7.57 -19.95 20.34
C GLU A 268 -6.89 -19.13 19.23
N ILE A 269 -7.32 -19.30 17.97
CA ILE A 269 -6.83 -18.46 16.86
C ILE A 269 -7.18 -17.00 17.11
N ALA A 270 -8.43 -16.70 17.47
CA ALA A 270 -8.88 -15.35 17.73
C ALA A 270 -8.13 -14.71 18.93
N ALA A 271 -7.88 -15.48 19.99
CA ALA A 271 -7.08 -15.02 21.12
C ALA A 271 -5.62 -14.72 20.73
N ALA A 272 -5.02 -15.56 19.87
CA ALA A 272 -3.68 -15.30 19.33
C ALA A 272 -3.63 -14.03 18.46
N MET A 273 -4.65 -13.80 17.62
CA MET A 273 -4.77 -12.58 16.81
C MET A 273 -4.88 -11.34 17.70
N LYS A 274 -5.75 -11.37 18.73
CA LYS A 274 -5.91 -10.27 19.68
C LYS A 274 -4.62 -9.97 20.46
N LYS A 275 -3.95 -11.02 20.94
CA LYS A 275 -2.65 -10.87 21.61
C LYS A 275 -1.62 -10.24 20.67
N ALA A 276 -1.57 -10.66 19.42
CA ALA A 276 -0.64 -10.11 18.44
C ALA A 276 -0.93 -8.63 18.15
N SER A 277 -2.20 -8.25 17.96
CA SER A 277 -2.61 -6.86 17.73
C SER A 277 -2.29 -5.94 18.91
N GLU A 278 -2.31 -6.46 20.13
CA GLU A 278 -2.00 -5.68 21.34
C GLU A 278 -0.50 -5.65 21.68
N THR A 279 0.31 -6.51 21.02
CA THR A 279 1.73 -6.67 21.33
C THR A 279 2.63 -6.46 20.09
N TYR A 280 3.14 -7.54 19.50
CA TYR A 280 4.22 -7.48 18.50
C TYR A 280 3.77 -7.06 17.10
N LEU A 281 2.47 -6.96 16.84
CA LEU A 281 1.89 -6.39 15.62
C LEU A 281 1.05 -5.12 15.88
N LYS A 282 1.23 -4.47 17.03
CA LYS A 282 0.49 -3.25 17.38
C LYS A 282 0.68 -2.15 16.31
N GLY A 283 -0.45 -1.60 15.84
CA GLY A 283 -0.49 -0.61 14.76
C GLY A 283 -0.35 -1.17 13.34
N ILE A 284 -0.17 -2.49 13.20
CA ILE A 284 -0.15 -3.23 11.93
C ILE A 284 -1.38 -4.13 11.82
N LEU A 285 -1.59 -4.97 12.84
CA LEU A 285 -2.78 -5.81 13.02
C LEU A 285 -3.65 -5.16 14.10
N GLU A 286 -4.93 -4.97 13.80
CA GLU A 286 -5.97 -4.62 14.76
C GLU A 286 -6.98 -5.77 14.88
N TYR A 287 -7.88 -5.65 15.85
CA TYR A 287 -8.85 -6.69 16.19
C TYR A 287 -10.19 -6.04 16.54
N THR A 288 -11.28 -6.58 16.01
CA THR A 288 -12.64 -6.11 16.32
C THR A 288 -13.56 -7.25 16.70
N GLU A 289 -14.48 -6.96 17.62
CA GLU A 289 -15.61 -7.81 18.02
C GLU A 289 -16.96 -7.13 17.74
N ASP A 290 -16.93 -5.91 17.20
CA ASP A 290 -18.11 -5.12 16.90
C ASP A 290 -18.76 -5.58 15.58
N GLU A 291 -20.06 -5.36 15.45
CA GLU A 291 -20.84 -5.63 14.24
C GLU A 291 -20.60 -4.53 13.18
N VAL A 292 -19.48 -4.65 12.47
CA VAL A 292 -18.92 -3.66 11.54
C VAL A 292 -19.18 -4.00 10.07
N VAL A 293 -19.14 -2.97 9.23
CA VAL A 293 -19.19 -3.10 7.76
C VAL A 293 -18.07 -2.31 7.09
N SER A 294 -17.95 -2.39 5.76
CA SER A 294 -16.81 -1.83 5.02
C SER A 294 -16.57 -0.34 5.26
N THR A 295 -17.62 0.48 5.38
CA THR A 295 -17.50 1.93 5.55
C THR A 295 -16.86 2.32 6.88
N ASP A 296 -16.95 1.47 7.90
CA ASP A 296 -16.44 1.76 9.25
C ASP A 296 -14.91 1.71 9.31
N PHE A 297 -14.28 1.13 8.28
CA PHE A 297 -12.82 1.05 8.15
C PHE A 297 -12.22 2.10 7.20
N ILE A 298 -13.04 2.98 6.61
CA ILE A 298 -12.51 4.08 5.80
C ILE A 298 -11.57 4.90 6.68
N HIS A 299 -10.37 5.17 6.15
CA HIS A 299 -9.35 5.93 6.85
C HIS A 299 -8.72 5.19 8.06
N CYS A 300 -8.95 3.87 8.20
CA CYS A 300 -8.24 3.05 9.18
C CYS A 300 -6.77 2.86 8.77
N PRO A 301 -5.79 3.20 9.65
CA PRO A 301 -4.36 3.16 9.30
C PRO A 301 -3.75 1.77 9.43
N ALA A 302 -4.44 0.79 10.03
CA ALA A 302 -3.93 -0.58 10.16
C ALA A 302 -3.81 -1.30 8.81
N SER A 303 -2.88 -2.25 8.72
CA SER A 303 -2.72 -3.06 7.50
C SER A 303 -3.79 -4.14 7.39
N SER A 304 -4.23 -4.65 8.55
CA SER A 304 -5.13 -5.78 8.71
C SER A 304 -5.94 -5.56 9.98
N ILE A 305 -7.26 -5.70 9.90
CA ILE A 305 -8.15 -5.66 11.05
C ILE A 305 -8.86 -7.00 11.12
N PHE A 306 -8.49 -7.86 12.08
CA PHE A 306 -9.08 -9.18 12.23
C PHE A 306 -10.49 -9.06 12.80
N ASP A 307 -11.46 -9.64 12.11
CA ASP A 307 -12.87 -9.63 12.50
C ASP A 307 -13.23 -10.95 13.18
N LYS A 308 -13.39 -10.91 14.50
CA LYS A 308 -13.71 -12.10 15.29
C LYS A 308 -15.09 -12.65 14.94
N GLY A 309 -16.07 -11.79 14.69
CA GLY A 309 -17.47 -12.18 14.47
C GLY A 309 -17.68 -12.88 13.12
N SER A 310 -16.85 -12.56 12.14
CA SER A 310 -17.03 -13.01 10.75
C SER A 310 -16.29 -14.30 10.37
N GLY A 311 -15.41 -14.83 11.22
CA GLY A 311 -14.72 -16.11 10.98
C GLY A 311 -15.53 -17.35 11.39
N ILE A 312 -15.15 -18.51 10.86
CA ILE A 312 -15.91 -19.77 11.04
C ILE A 312 -14.94 -20.94 11.26
N GLU A 313 -15.27 -21.80 12.22
CA GLU A 313 -14.62 -23.10 12.43
C GLU A 313 -15.42 -24.21 11.75
N LEU A 314 -14.76 -25.05 10.94
CA LEU A 314 -15.37 -26.28 10.45
C LEU A 314 -15.01 -27.49 11.34
N ASN A 315 -13.74 -27.57 11.74
CA ASN A 315 -13.20 -28.56 12.68
C ASN A 315 -11.88 -28.04 13.26
N ASN A 316 -11.28 -28.83 14.16
CA ASN A 316 -10.07 -28.49 14.89
C ASN A 316 -8.80 -28.21 14.04
N LYS A 317 -8.86 -28.33 12.72
CA LYS A 317 -7.78 -27.95 11.80
C LYS A 317 -8.22 -27.09 10.63
N PHE A 318 -9.50 -26.82 10.43
CA PHE A 318 -9.99 -26.18 9.20
C PHE A 318 -10.87 -24.98 9.51
N PHE A 319 -10.38 -23.80 9.14
CA PHE A 319 -10.92 -22.52 9.59
C PHE A 319 -11.08 -21.56 8.43
N LYS A 320 -12.04 -20.65 8.55
CA LYS A 320 -12.19 -19.44 7.75
C LYS A 320 -11.92 -18.23 8.62
N LEU A 321 -11.00 -17.38 8.20
CA LEU A 321 -10.58 -16.16 8.89
C LEU A 321 -10.88 -14.95 8.04
N VAL A 322 -11.44 -13.90 8.65
CA VAL A 322 -11.85 -12.67 7.98
C VAL A 322 -11.02 -11.50 8.50
N SER A 323 -10.48 -10.70 7.59
CA SER A 323 -9.77 -9.48 7.96
C SER A 323 -9.99 -8.34 6.97
N TRP A 324 -10.40 -7.19 7.51
CA TRP A 324 -10.62 -5.95 6.76
C TRP A 324 -9.32 -5.18 6.52
N TYR A 325 -9.36 -4.30 5.52
CA TYR A 325 -8.32 -3.31 5.27
C TYR A 325 -8.85 -2.19 4.38
N ASP A 326 -8.58 -0.93 4.73
CA ASP A 326 -8.64 0.16 3.76
C ASP A 326 -7.46 -0.02 2.79
N ASN A 327 -7.78 -0.51 1.58
CA ASN A 327 -6.79 -0.83 0.57
C ASN A 327 -6.00 0.39 0.07
N GLU A 328 -6.44 1.60 0.39
CA GLU A 328 -5.76 2.83 0.04
C GLU A 328 -5.04 3.40 1.26
N TRP A 329 -5.74 3.53 2.40
CA TRP A 329 -5.23 4.26 3.55
C TRP A 329 -4.23 3.47 4.39
N GLY A 330 -4.58 2.25 4.81
CA GLY A 330 -3.67 1.39 5.57
C GLY A 330 -2.38 1.12 4.79
N TYR A 331 -2.49 0.87 3.48
CA TYR A 331 -1.34 0.70 2.61
C TYR A 331 -0.46 1.96 2.50
N SER A 332 -1.07 3.14 2.34
CA SER A 332 -0.34 4.40 2.26
C SER A 332 0.42 4.70 3.55
N ASN A 333 -0.17 4.38 4.71
CA ASN A 333 0.49 4.45 5.99
C ASN A 333 1.72 3.52 6.08
N ARG A 334 1.63 2.30 5.52
CA ARG A 334 2.77 1.37 5.44
C ARG A 334 3.91 1.88 4.57
N VAL A 335 3.63 2.62 3.49
CA VAL A 335 4.68 3.28 2.70
C VAL A 335 5.41 4.33 3.56
N GLY A 336 4.66 5.13 4.33
CA GLY A 336 5.23 6.06 5.31
C GLY A 336 6.08 5.36 6.39
N ASP A 337 5.61 4.24 6.92
CA ASP A 337 6.36 3.47 7.93
C ASP A 337 7.63 2.82 7.36
N LEU A 338 7.59 2.31 6.12
CA LEU A 338 8.76 1.79 5.43
C LEU A 338 9.79 2.90 5.17
N LEU A 339 9.33 4.08 4.78
CA LEU A 339 10.17 5.26 4.65
C LEU A 339 10.86 5.61 5.98
N LYS A 340 10.12 5.65 7.10
CA LYS A 340 10.70 5.85 8.44
C LYS A 340 11.77 4.80 8.77
N LEU A 341 11.51 3.53 8.45
CA LEU A 341 12.47 2.45 8.69
C LEU A 341 13.77 2.65 7.91
N ILE A 342 13.67 3.01 6.62
CA ILE A 342 14.83 3.29 5.77
C ILE A 342 15.64 4.46 6.35
N ILE A 343 14.97 5.56 6.71
CA ILE A 343 15.62 6.74 7.32
C ILE A 343 16.35 6.35 8.61
N LYS A 344 15.70 5.57 9.48
CA LYS A 344 16.25 5.14 10.76
C LYS A 344 17.45 4.19 10.61
N LYS A 345 17.41 3.26 9.66
CA LYS A 345 18.49 2.28 9.43
C LYS A 345 19.63 2.82 8.57
N GLY A 346 19.38 3.90 7.82
CA GLY A 346 20.36 4.55 6.96
C GLY A 346 20.00 4.47 5.48
N LEU A 347 20.40 5.51 4.76
CA LEU A 347 20.37 5.59 3.29
C LEU A 347 21.60 4.88 2.71
#